data_AF-A0A843GUU3-F1
#
_entry.id   AF-A0A843GUU3-F1
#
_cell.length_a   1.000
_cell.length_b   1.000
_cell.length_c   1.000
_cell.angle_alpha   90.00
_cell.angle_beta   90.00
_cell.angle_gamma   90.00
#
_symmetry.space_group_name_H-M   'P 1'
#
loop_
_entity.id
_entity.type
_entity.pdbx_description
1 polymer ?
#
loop_
_entity_poly.entity_id
_entity_poly.type
_entity_poly.pdbx_seq_one_letter_code
_entity_poly.pdbx_strand_id
1 'polypeptide(L)'
;MEIYVQSIGDTDSTYLCFNEAIERLKEEGIPFNTEEQKRLVYSKIENVFQNFFNKVLEIRADKSHTTNKIKFNRENIFSNMFCFAKKLYIGSVIDAEGDKYPFDKPKHKIMGVPIKRSDSPDFCKEADEKLAFDICAGQGYDASKKFVVNAFEEFKKQKLTDICGRKSIKEYTKYVPDPIEKYIEQGFNYQNAGGIFQSKISLAYNYMLAKYKLPYTPIVNGTKFNYVYVKPLNRNNIEAIAFIGNWPAEFDKVFEIDYEKMFRKTFIPVIENMFKINKWIGEKETIDLEEDSALDGFFE
;
A
#
# COMPACT_ATOMS: atom_id res chain seq x y z
N MET A 1 13.73 31.66 -21.93
CA MET A 1 13.80 30.19 -21.88
C MET A 1 12.73 29.71 -20.92
N GLU A 2 11.84 28.80 -21.32
CA GLU A 2 10.70 28.34 -20.51
C GLU A 2 10.98 26.94 -19.97
N ILE A 3 10.85 26.74 -18.66
CA ILE A 3 10.97 25.43 -17.98
C ILE A 3 9.59 25.11 -17.40
N TYR A 4 9.08 23.91 -17.64
CA TYR A 4 7.82 23.47 -17.06
C TYR A 4 8.08 22.78 -15.72
N VAL A 5 7.50 23.34 -14.66
CA VAL A 5 7.55 22.77 -13.31
C VAL A 5 6.20 22.15 -13.01
N GLN A 6 6.16 20.82 -12.91
CA GLN A 6 4.94 20.15 -12.46
C GLN A 6 4.77 20.39 -10.96
N SER A 7 3.55 20.73 -10.53
CA SER A 7 3.27 20.97 -9.12
C SER A 7 2.02 20.26 -8.62
N ILE A 8 2.08 19.85 -7.36
CA ILE A 8 0.92 19.36 -6.60
C ILE A 8 0.81 20.22 -5.34
N GLY A 9 -0.35 20.83 -5.12
CA GLY A 9 -0.64 21.59 -3.91
C GLY A 9 -1.48 20.79 -2.93
N ASP A 10 -1.15 20.90 -1.64
CA ASP A 10 -1.95 20.37 -0.54
C ASP A 10 -1.98 21.34 0.63
N THR A 11 -3.13 22.01 0.82
CA THR A 11 -3.42 23.00 1.88
C THR A 11 -2.40 24.13 1.94
N ASP A 12 -1.27 23.89 2.58
CA ASP A 12 -0.18 24.81 2.90
C ASP A 12 1.17 24.34 2.34
N SER A 13 1.23 23.19 1.66
CA SER A 13 2.42 22.62 1.03
C SER A 13 2.31 22.57 -0.48
N THR A 14 3.45 22.61 -1.18
CA THR A 14 3.52 22.40 -2.64
C THR A 14 4.72 21.53 -2.97
N TYR A 15 4.49 20.53 -3.80
CA TYR A 15 5.50 19.64 -4.35
C TYR A 15 5.86 20.14 -5.74
N LEU A 16 7.16 20.29 -6.03
CA LEU A 16 7.65 20.79 -7.31
C LEU A 16 8.56 19.73 -7.94
N CYS A 17 8.24 19.30 -9.16
CA CYS A 17 9.14 18.47 -9.96
C CYS A 17 10.01 19.38 -10.83
N PHE A 18 11.31 19.37 -10.55
CA PHE A 18 12.31 20.15 -11.29
C PHE A 18 13.23 19.26 -12.14
N ASN A 19 12.76 18.07 -12.55
CA ASN A 19 13.53 17.15 -13.38
C ASN A 19 13.94 17.78 -14.72
N GLU A 20 13.02 18.51 -15.38
CA GLU A 20 13.34 19.19 -16.63
C GLU A 20 14.46 20.23 -16.47
N ALA A 21 14.49 20.95 -15.34
CA ALA A 21 15.58 21.88 -15.05
C ALA A 21 16.92 21.15 -14.88
N ILE A 22 16.92 19.98 -14.21
CA ILE A 22 18.12 19.17 -14.02
C ILE A 22 18.65 18.66 -15.36
N GLU A 23 17.79 18.11 -16.22
CA GLU A 23 18.21 17.56 -17.52
C GLU A 23 18.82 18.65 -18.41
N ARG A 24 18.23 19.86 -18.43
CA ARG A 24 18.81 20.98 -19.18
C ARG A 24 20.15 21.45 -18.61
N LEU A 25 20.30 21.51 -17.28
CA LEU A 25 21.60 21.84 -16.67
C LEU A 25 22.67 20.83 -17.07
N LYS A 26 22.32 19.53 -17.17
CA LYS A 26 23.23 18.50 -17.69
C LYS A 26 23.57 18.73 -19.17
N GLU A 27 22.60 19.08 -20.01
CA GLU A 27 22.81 19.43 -21.42
C GLU A 27 23.75 20.64 -21.59
N GLU A 28 23.68 21.61 -20.67
CA GLU A 28 24.58 22.77 -20.61
C GLU A 28 25.97 22.43 -20.01
N GLY A 29 26.23 21.16 -19.67
CA GLY A 29 27.51 20.69 -19.17
C GLY A 29 27.73 20.94 -17.68
N ILE A 30 26.69 21.26 -16.91
CA ILE A 30 26.79 21.38 -15.45
C ILE A 30 27.00 19.97 -14.85
N PRO A 31 28.08 19.74 -14.08
CA PRO A 31 28.33 18.45 -13.47
C PRO A 31 27.20 18.02 -12.53
N PHE A 32 26.74 16.78 -12.65
CA PHE A 32 25.63 16.21 -11.85
C PHE A 32 25.84 14.72 -11.50
N ASN A 33 27.09 14.28 -11.41
CA ASN A 33 27.42 12.86 -11.27
C ASN A 33 27.64 12.46 -9.81
N THR A 34 28.25 13.34 -9.01
CA THR A 34 28.52 13.08 -7.59
C THR A 34 27.41 13.61 -6.69
N GLU A 35 27.27 13.06 -5.48
CA GLU A 35 26.32 13.56 -4.48
C GLU A 35 26.54 15.05 -4.17
N GLU A 36 27.80 15.47 -4.04
CA GLU A 36 28.15 16.87 -3.79
C GLU A 36 27.66 17.80 -4.91
N GLN A 37 27.88 17.41 -6.17
CA GLN A 37 27.39 18.14 -7.35
C GLN A 37 25.86 18.23 -7.36
N LYS A 38 25.17 17.12 -7.08
CA LYS A 38 23.70 17.09 -7.00
C LYS A 38 23.17 18.03 -5.92
N ARG A 39 23.75 17.99 -4.72
CA ARG A 39 23.37 18.86 -3.60
C ARG A 39 23.63 20.33 -3.90
N LEU A 40 24.73 20.66 -4.59
CA LEU A 40 25.00 22.02 -5.04
C LEU A 40 23.91 22.52 -5.99
N VAL A 41 23.56 21.72 -7.01
CA VAL A 41 22.50 22.07 -7.97
C VAL A 41 21.15 22.23 -7.26
N TYR A 42 20.78 21.30 -6.37
CA TYR A 42 19.54 21.39 -5.59
C TYR A 42 19.48 22.64 -4.72
N SER A 43 20.58 23.02 -4.06
CA SER A 43 20.66 24.26 -3.29
C SER A 43 20.48 25.50 -4.16
N LYS A 44 21.03 25.52 -5.38
CA LYS A 44 20.83 26.64 -6.32
C LYS A 44 19.36 26.74 -6.76
N ILE A 45 18.73 25.61 -7.10
CA ILE A 45 17.32 25.54 -7.46
C ILE A 45 16.44 26.00 -6.28
N GLU A 46 16.71 25.52 -5.07
CA GLU A 46 16.03 25.94 -3.83
C GLU A 46 16.10 27.46 -3.66
N ASN A 47 17.29 28.06 -3.79
CA ASN A 47 17.45 29.51 -3.67
C ASN A 47 16.62 30.29 -4.69
N VAL A 48 16.52 29.80 -5.93
CA VAL A 48 15.67 30.42 -6.96
C VAL A 48 14.21 30.37 -6.55
N PHE A 49 13.71 29.21 -6.13
CA PHE A 49 12.31 29.07 -5.71
C PHE A 49 12.00 29.82 -4.43
N GLN A 50 12.89 29.82 -3.45
CA GLN A 50 12.72 30.57 -2.21
C GLN A 50 12.59 32.06 -2.49
N ASN A 51 13.45 32.61 -3.34
CA ASN A 51 13.38 34.01 -3.76
C ASN A 51 12.09 34.30 -4.53
N PHE A 52 11.65 33.39 -5.38
CA PHE A 52 10.38 33.50 -6.10
C PHE A 52 9.18 33.54 -5.15
N PHE A 53 9.05 32.56 -4.25
CA PHE A 53 7.94 32.49 -3.31
C PHE A 53 7.92 33.68 -2.35
N ASN A 54 9.09 34.11 -1.84
CA ASN A 54 9.19 35.31 -1.02
C ASN A 54 8.62 36.53 -1.78
N LYS A 55 9.06 36.77 -3.02
CA LYS A 55 8.55 37.88 -3.85
C LYS A 55 7.05 37.78 -4.09
N VAL A 56 6.52 36.59 -4.40
CA VAL A 56 5.09 36.38 -4.64
C VAL A 56 4.27 36.69 -3.37
N LEU A 57 4.75 36.26 -2.21
CA LEU A 57 4.07 36.48 -0.93
C LEU A 57 4.12 37.96 -0.52
N GLU A 58 5.23 38.66 -0.74
CA GLU A 58 5.31 40.11 -0.54
C GLU A 58 4.34 40.86 -1.45
N ILE A 59 4.34 40.57 -2.76
CA ILE A 59 3.40 41.19 -3.72
C ILE A 59 1.95 40.94 -3.30
N ARG A 60 1.63 39.74 -2.81
CA ARG A 60 0.29 39.42 -2.31
C ARG A 60 -0.05 40.21 -1.05
N ALA A 61 0.89 40.36 -0.13
CA ALA A 61 0.71 41.13 1.10
C ALA A 61 0.48 42.61 0.79
N ASP A 62 1.29 43.20 -0.09
CA ASP A 62 1.17 44.59 -0.56
C ASP A 62 -0.21 44.84 -1.19
N LYS A 63 -0.63 43.98 -2.12
CA LYS A 63 -1.95 44.06 -2.77
C LYS A 63 -3.12 43.91 -1.79
N SER A 64 -2.91 43.18 -0.69
CA SER A 64 -3.93 42.97 0.33
C SER A 64 -3.84 43.99 1.47
N HIS A 65 -2.94 44.97 1.38
CA HIS A 65 -2.66 45.95 2.43
C HIS A 65 -2.39 45.32 3.80
N THR A 66 -1.61 44.24 3.82
CA THR A 66 -1.22 43.54 5.04
C THR A 66 0.27 43.29 5.08
N THR A 67 0.80 42.92 6.24
CA THR A 67 2.20 42.50 6.38
C THR A 67 2.33 41.03 6.04
N ASN A 68 3.31 40.66 5.22
CA ASN A 68 3.60 39.26 4.97
C ASN A 68 4.06 38.56 6.27
N LYS A 69 3.28 37.56 6.70
CA LYS A 69 3.62 36.69 7.84
C LYS A 69 3.91 35.25 7.41
N ILE A 70 3.79 34.95 6.12
CA ILE A 70 3.94 33.59 5.59
C ILE A 70 5.42 33.35 5.31
N LYS A 71 5.99 32.33 5.96
CA LYS A 71 7.33 31.82 5.69
C LYS A 71 7.21 30.51 4.93
N PHE A 72 7.34 30.59 3.61
CA PHE A 72 7.21 29.42 2.75
C PHE A 72 8.59 28.83 2.46
N ASN A 73 9.04 27.93 3.33
CA ASN A 73 10.37 27.33 3.26
C ASN A 73 10.31 25.93 2.66
N ARG A 74 11.44 25.46 2.11
CA ARG A 74 11.58 24.08 1.67
C ARG A 74 11.51 23.10 2.86
N GLU A 75 10.57 22.15 2.80
CA GLU A 75 10.41 21.09 3.79
C GLU A 75 11.27 19.86 3.46
N ASN A 76 11.18 19.32 2.24
CA ASN A 76 11.87 18.09 1.84
C ASN A 76 12.50 18.22 0.44
N ILE A 77 13.63 17.52 0.23
CA ILE A 77 14.17 17.20 -1.10
C ILE A 77 14.02 15.70 -1.30
N PHE A 78 13.30 15.33 -2.35
CA PHE A 78 13.15 13.93 -2.77
C PHE A 78 14.11 13.65 -3.92
N SER A 79 14.83 12.53 -3.86
CA SER A 79 15.58 12.01 -5.01
C SER A 79 14.65 11.40 -6.06
N ASN A 80 13.56 10.79 -5.59
CA ASN A 80 12.45 10.29 -6.38
C ASN A 80 11.16 10.33 -5.56
N MET A 81 10.03 10.42 -6.25
CA MET A 81 8.71 10.43 -5.65
C MET A 81 7.70 9.85 -6.64
N PHE A 82 6.82 8.99 -6.16
CA PHE A 82 5.72 8.41 -6.91
C PHE A 82 4.40 8.90 -6.33
N CYS A 83 3.65 9.65 -7.12
CA CYS A 83 2.38 10.26 -6.73
C CYS A 83 1.21 9.48 -7.34
N PHE A 84 0.42 8.83 -6.49
CA PHE A 84 -0.82 8.17 -6.92
C PHE A 84 -1.96 9.17 -7.06
N ALA A 85 -2.06 10.10 -6.11
CA ALA A 85 -3.04 11.17 -6.07
C ALA A 85 -2.59 12.27 -5.10
N LYS A 86 -3.38 13.35 -4.96
CA LYS A 86 -3.20 14.32 -3.88
C LYS A 86 -3.23 13.58 -2.52
N LYS A 87 -2.28 13.88 -1.63
CA LYS A 87 -2.09 13.23 -0.31
C LYS A 87 -1.73 11.74 -0.34
N LEU A 88 -1.46 11.18 -1.52
CA LEU A 88 -1.25 9.76 -1.71
C LEU A 88 0.05 9.54 -2.51
N TYR A 89 1.16 9.39 -1.81
CA TYR A 89 2.49 9.27 -2.43
C TYR A 89 3.49 8.47 -1.60
N ILE A 90 4.54 8.02 -2.26
CA ILE A 90 5.77 7.50 -1.67
C ILE A 90 6.97 8.26 -2.25
N GLY A 91 8.06 8.38 -1.51
CA GLY A 91 9.28 9.00 -2.05
C GLY A 91 10.48 8.88 -1.14
N SER A 92 11.66 9.00 -1.75
CA SER A 92 12.95 8.85 -1.09
C SER A 92 13.54 10.21 -0.74
N VAL A 93 13.47 10.58 0.54
CA VAL A 93 13.93 11.88 1.06
C VAL A 93 15.44 11.86 1.30
N ILE A 94 16.14 12.84 0.75
CA ILE A 94 17.60 13.04 0.87
C ILE A 94 17.98 14.29 1.67
N ASP A 95 16.99 15.12 1.98
CA ASP A 95 17.10 16.27 2.88
C ASP A 95 15.71 16.57 3.45
N ALA A 96 15.58 16.57 4.78
CA ALA A 96 14.36 16.99 5.48
C ALA A 96 14.69 18.16 6.40
N GLU A 97 14.23 19.37 6.06
CA GLU A 97 14.46 20.59 6.87
C GLU A 97 15.93 20.87 7.23
N GLY A 98 16.88 20.35 6.44
CA GLY A 98 18.32 20.51 6.62
C GLY A 98 19.01 19.25 7.12
N ASP A 99 18.25 18.26 7.60
CA ASP A 99 18.75 16.94 7.94
C ASP A 99 19.01 16.14 6.66
N LYS A 100 20.30 16.02 6.30
CA LYS A 100 20.74 15.36 5.08
C LYS A 100 20.83 13.84 5.27
N TYR A 101 20.25 13.11 4.32
CA TYR A 101 20.37 11.65 4.23
C TYR A 101 21.21 11.28 3.00
N PRO A 102 22.13 10.31 3.09
CA PRO A 102 22.88 9.80 1.94
C PRO A 102 21.97 9.31 0.81
N PHE A 103 22.39 9.47 -0.45
CA PHE A 103 21.57 9.05 -1.60
C PHE A 103 21.43 7.53 -1.72
N ASP A 104 22.41 6.77 -1.22
CA ASP A 104 22.39 5.30 -1.15
C ASP A 104 21.52 4.78 0.01
N LYS A 105 21.21 5.63 0.98
CA LYS A 105 20.35 5.31 2.12
C LYS A 105 19.36 6.45 2.44
N PRO A 106 18.45 6.77 1.51
CA PRO A 106 17.48 7.83 1.72
C PRO A 106 16.45 7.46 2.79
N LYS A 107 15.79 8.46 3.34
CA LYS A 107 14.66 8.25 4.25
C LYS A 107 13.38 8.04 3.45
N HIS A 108 12.79 6.86 3.57
CA HIS A 108 11.50 6.54 2.95
C HIS A 108 10.36 7.34 3.62
N LYS A 109 9.62 8.11 2.81
CA LYS A 109 8.39 8.82 3.24
C LYS A 109 7.20 8.24 2.49
N ILE A 110 6.21 7.76 3.24
CA ILE A 110 4.96 7.19 2.75
C ILE A 110 3.82 8.03 3.31
N MET A 111 2.99 8.62 2.43
CA MET A 111 1.85 9.46 2.84
C MET A 111 0.57 8.93 2.21
N GLY A 112 -0.39 8.56 3.06
CA GLY A 112 -1.71 8.08 2.67
C GLY A 112 -1.76 6.70 2.01
N VAL A 113 -0.63 6.17 1.52
CA VAL A 113 -0.58 4.91 0.77
C VAL A 113 -0.80 3.73 1.72
N PRO A 114 -1.71 2.80 1.39
CA PRO A 114 -2.10 1.72 2.29
C PRO A 114 -1.07 0.59 2.48
N ILE A 115 0.23 0.83 2.22
CA ILE A 115 1.32 -0.14 2.39
C ILE A 115 1.46 -0.57 3.86
N LYS A 116 1.25 0.36 4.81
CA LYS A 116 1.41 0.10 6.26
C LYS A 116 0.08 -0.02 7.00
N ARG A 117 -0.96 -0.48 6.32
CA ARG A 117 -2.27 -0.70 6.94
C ARG A 117 -2.17 -1.70 8.09
N SER A 118 -2.74 -1.36 9.24
CA SER A 118 -2.68 -2.21 10.43
C SER A 118 -3.36 -3.57 10.25
N ASP A 119 -4.31 -3.68 9.31
CA ASP A 119 -5.01 -4.91 8.98
C ASP A 119 -4.33 -5.77 7.91
N SER A 120 -3.28 -5.26 7.26
CA SER A 120 -2.48 -6.03 6.30
C SER A 120 -1.50 -6.99 7.01
N PRO A 121 -1.20 -8.15 6.42
CA PRO A 121 -0.21 -9.08 6.95
C PRO A 121 1.20 -8.45 6.92
N ASP A 122 2.04 -8.82 7.88
CA ASP A 122 3.37 -8.19 8.03
C ASP A 122 4.30 -8.51 6.85
N PHE A 123 4.23 -9.75 6.34
CA PHE A 123 4.92 -10.15 5.11
C PHE A 123 4.58 -9.20 3.94
N CYS A 124 3.29 -8.89 3.73
CA CYS A 124 2.87 -8.03 2.63
C CYS A 124 3.40 -6.60 2.83
N LYS A 125 3.39 -6.05 4.05
CA LYS A 125 3.88 -4.69 4.32
C LYS A 125 5.34 -4.53 3.92
N GLU A 126 6.19 -5.49 4.29
CA GLU A 126 7.61 -5.46 4.00
C GLU A 126 7.88 -5.61 2.49
N ALA A 127 7.22 -6.58 1.86
CA ALA A 127 7.37 -6.83 0.43
C ALA A 127 6.82 -5.66 -0.42
N ASP A 128 5.68 -5.08 -0.03
CA ASP A 128 5.04 -3.95 -0.71
C ASP A 128 5.94 -2.71 -0.61
N GLU A 129 6.46 -2.41 0.59
CA GLU A 129 7.35 -1.28 0.79
C GLU A 129 8.60 -1.43 -0.08
N LYS A 130 9.24 -2.60 -0.06
CA LYS A 130 10.43 -2.86 -0.87
C LYS A 130 10.15 -2.63 -2.36
N LEU A 131 9.15 -3.31 -2.93
CA LEU A 131 8.86 -3.20 -4.35
C LEU A 131 8.44 -1.78 -4.75
N ALA A 132 7.65 -1.11 -3.92
CA ALA A 132 7.19 0.24 -4.21
C ALA A 132 8.36 1.24 -4.27
N PHE A 133 9.35 1.11 -3.38
CA PHE A 133 10.56 1.93 -3.42
C PHE A 133 11.50 1.54 -4.56
N ASP A 134 11.61 0.26 -4.91
CA ASP A 134 12.39 -0.20 -6.07
C ASP A 134 11.80 0.39 -7.37
N ILE A 135 10.47 0.36 -7.56
CA ILE A 135 9.81 1.00 -8.70
C ILE A 135 10.04 2.51 -8.69
N CYS A 136 9.92 3.15 -7.51
CA CYS A 136 10.18 4.58 -7.37
C CYS A 136 11.64 4.96 -7.71
N ALA A 137 12.58 4.03 -7.47
CA ALA A 137 13.98 4.16 -7.85
C ALA A 137 14.28 3.83 -9.32
N GLY A 138 13.27 3.45 -10.11
CA GLY A 138 13.39 3.21 -11.55
C GLY A 138 13.45 1.74 -11.95
N GLN A 139 13.11 0.80 -11.06
CA GLN A 139 12.96 -0.60 -11.45
C GLN A 139 11.89 -0.74 -12.55
N GLY A 140 12.23 -1.45 -13.64
CA GLY A 140 11.35 -1.65 -14.79
C GLY A 140 10.27 -2.72 -14.57
N TYR A 141 9.47 -2.94 -15.62
CA TYR A 141 8.36 -3.90 -15.62
C TYR A 141 8.80 -5.33 -15.29
N ASP A 142 9.73 -5.92 -16.05
CA ASP A 142 10.09 -7.34 -15.93
C ASP A 142 10.61 -7.69 -14.53
N ALA A 143 11.52 -6.86 -13.99
CA ALA A 143 12.06 -7.04 -12.65
C ALA A 143 10.97 -6.90 -11.57
N SER A 144 10.06 -5.94 -11.74
CA SER A 144 8.94 -5.72 -10.81
C SER A 144 7.94 -6.86 -10.86
N LYS A 145 7.60 -7.34 -12.06
CA LYS A 145 6.72 -8.47 -12.30
C LYS A 145 7.29 -9.75 -11.70
N LYS A 146 8.57 -10.03 -11.93
CA LYS A 146 9.30 -11.16 -11.33
C LYS A 146 9.30 -11.08 -9.80
N PHE A 147 9.46 -9.89 -9.22
CA PHE A 147 9.34 -9.70 -7.78
C PHE A 147 7.95 -10.10 -7.27
N VAL A 148 6.87 -9.68 -7.95
CA VAL A 148 5.49 -10.03 -7.55
C VAL A 148 5.28 -11.54 -7.55
N VAL A 149 5.73 -12.24 -8.59
CA VAL A 149 5.61 -13.71 -8.68
C VAL A 149 6.40 -14.40 -7.57
N ASN A 150 7.67 -14.00 -7.36
CA ASN A 150 8.48 -14.54 -6.28
C ASN A 150 7.88 -14.27 -4.89
N ALA A 151 7.33 -13.06 -4.68
CA ALA A 151 6.66 -12.71 -3.44
C ALA A 151 5.43 -13.59 -3.20
N PHE A 152 4.69 -13.96 -4.24
CA PHE A 152 3.57 -14.89 -4.13
C PHE A 152 4.03 -16.32 -3.78
N GLU A 153 5.13 -16.81 -4.38
CA GLU A 153 5.71 -18.10 -4.02
C GLU A 153 6.19 -18.13 -2.56
N GLU A 154 6.85 -17.08 -2.09
CA GLU A 154 7.28 -16.96 -0.71
C GLU A 154 6.10 -16.80 0.26
N PHE A 155 5.04 -16.08 -0.15
CA PHE A 155 3.81 -15.92 0.63
C PHE A 155 3.16 -17.27 0.95
N LYS A 156 3.12 -18.20 -0.02
CA LYS A 156 2.57 -19.56 0.18
C LYS A 156 3.36 -20.38 1.19
N LYS A 157 4.64 -20.09 1.40
CA LYS A 157 5.54 -20.81 2.33
C LYS A 157 5.50 -20.25 3.75
N GLN A 158 4.98 -19.04 3.95
CA GLN A 158 4.91 -18.41 5.26
C GLN A 158 3.91 -19.11 6.19
N LYS A 159 4.09 -18.91 7.50
CA LYS A 159 3.09 -19.33 8.49
C LYS A 159 1.80 -18.55 8.30
N LEU A 160 0.66 -19.21 8.49
CA LEU A 160 -0.65 -18.58 8.31
C LEU A 160 -0.85 -17.32 9.16
N THR A 161 -0.23 -17.27 10.35
CA THR A 161 -0.25 -16.08 11.24
C THR A 161 0.40 -14.85 10.63
N ASP A 162 1.34 -15.03 9.72
CA ASP A 162 2.16 -13.96 9.14
C ASP A 162 1.53 -13.40 7.86
N ILE A 163 0.62 -14.17 7.26
CA ILE A 163 -0.10 -13.86 6.01
C ILE A 163 -1.60 -13.61 6.21
N CYS A 164 -2.16 -13.90 7.39
CA CYS A 164 -3.57 -13.65 7.68
C CYS A 164 -3.88 -12.16 7.83
N GLY A 165 -5.10 -11.78 7.46
CA GLY A 165 -5.59 -10.43 7.71
C GLY A 165 -6.01 -10.27 9.18
N ARG A 166 -5.93 -9.05 9.71
CA ARG A 166 -6.28 -8.75 11.11
C ARG A 166 -7.49 -7.83 11.18
N LYS A 167 -8.52 -8.16 11.97
CA LYS A 167 -9.70 -7.31 12.16
C LYS A 167 -10.20 -7.35 13.60
N SER A 168 -11.17 -6.48 13.89
CA SER A 168 -11.88 -6.46 15.16
C SER A 168 -13.35 -6.19 14.91
N ILE A 169 -14.22 -6.65 15.81
CA ILE A 169 -15.65 -6.35 15.78
C ILE A 169 -16.10 -5.73 17.09
N LYS A 170 -16.53 -4.47 17.06
CA LYS A 170 -16.98 -3.75 18.26
C LYS A 170 -18.35 -4.22 18.73
N GLU A 171 -19.30 -4.35 17.80
CA GLU A 171 -20.71 -4.67 18.07
C GLU A 171 -21.15 -5.94 17.32
N TYR A 172 -20.58 -7.11 17.61
CA TYR A 172 -20.97 -8.38 16.99
C TYR A 172 -22.47 -8.67 17.11
N THR A 173 -23.03 -8.55 18.32
CA THR A 173 -24.45 -8.87 18.60
C THR A 173 -25.44 -7.97 17.87
N LYS A 174 -25.02 -6.77 17.44
CA LYS A 174 -25.84 -5.88 16.60
C LYS A 174 -26.07 -6.45 15.20
N TYR A 175 -25.06 -7.11 14.63
CA TYR A 175 -25.11 -7.67 13.27
C TYR A 175 -25.51 -9.15 13.25
N VAL A 176 -25.43 -9.80 14.40
CA VAL A 176 -25.81 -11.21 14.63
C VAL A 176 -26.63 -11.25 15.92
N PRO A 177 -27.92 -10.87 15.85
CA PRO A 177 -28.78 -10.80 17.03
C PRO A 177 -29.26 -12.18 17.49
N ASP A 178 -29.31 -13.15 16.57
CA ASP A 178 -29.76 -14.50 16.87
C ASP A 178 -28.68 -15.30 17.61
N PRO A 179 -29.06 -16.17 18.55
CA PRO A 179 -28.13 -17.05 19.25
C PRO A 179 -27.57 -18.14 18.32
N ILE A 180 -26.41 -18.69 18.65
CA ILE A 180 -25.68 -19.60 17.75
C ILE A 180 -26.46 -20.89 17.48
N GLU A 181 -27.24 -21.34 18.46
CA GLU A 181 -28.09 -22.54 18.44
C GLU A 181 -29.10 -22.48 17.28
N LYS A 182 -29.67 -21.30 17.02
CA LYS A 182 -30.62 -21.10 15.90
C LYS A 182 -29.98 -21.42 14.55
N TYR A 183 -28.71 -21.04 14.35
CA TYR A 183 -27.97 -21.33 13.12
C TYR A 183 -27.60 -22.81 12.99
N ILE A 184 -27.45 -23.52 14.11
CA ILE A 184 -27.23 -24.97 14.12
C ILE A 184 -28.51 -25.70 13.70
N GLU A 185 -29.66 -25.29 14.23
CA GLU A 185 -30.97 -25.90 13.93
C GLU A 185 -31.44 -25.62 12.50
N GLN A 186 -31.36 -24.36 12.05
CA GLN A 186 -31.87 -23.92 10.75
C GLN A 186 -30.89 -24.14 9.60
N GLY A 187 -29.63 -24.45 9.92
CA GLY A 187 -28.53 -24.49 8.98
C GLY A 187 -27.91 -23.11 8.75
N PHE A 188 -26.61 -23.11 8.45
CA PHE A 188 -25.83 -21.90 8.22
C PHE A 188 -25.62 -21.65 6.73
N ASN A 189 -25.93 -20.43 6.29
CA ASN A 189 -25.62 -19.95 4.95
C ASN A 189 -24.80 -18.65 5.05
N TYR A 190 -23.58 -18.68 4.55
CA TYR A 190 -22.64 -17.56 4.60
C TYR A 190 -23.14 -16.29 3.87
N GLN A 191 -23.96 -16.44 2.82
CA GLN A 191 -24.47 -15.29 2.06
C GLN A 191 -25.45 -14.45 2.90
N ASN A 192 -26.27 -15.12 3.71
CA ASN A 192 -27.28 -14.50 4.58
C ASN A 192 -26.75 -14.22 5.99
N ALA A 193 -25.53 -14.65 6.30
CA ALA A 193 -24.85 -14.34 7.55
C ALA A 193 -24.56 -12.84 7.64
N GLY A 194 -24.57 -12.28 8.87
CA GLY A 194 -23.94 -11.02 9.28
C GLY A 194 -24.09 -9.79 8.38
N GLY A 195 -24.57 -8.66 8.92
CA GLY A 195 -24.74 -7.43 8.10
C GLY A 195 -23.45 -6.84 7.48
N ILE A 196 -22.25 -7.23 7.95
CA ILE A 196 -20.95 -6.68 7.49
C ILE A 196 -19.88 -7.78 7.43
N PHE A 197 -18.80 -7.56 6.66
CA PHE A 197 -17.75 -8.57 6.46
C PHE A 197 -17.22 -9.18 7.77
N GLN A 198 -16.84 -8.35 8.75
CA GLN A 198 -16.34 -8.85 10.04
C GLN A 198 -17.37 -9.67 10.81
N SER A 199 -18.67 -9.37 10.71
CA SER A 199 -19.69 -10.18 11.40
C SER A 199 -19.95 -11.49 10.68
N LYS A 200 -19.88 -11.50 9.34
CA LYS A 200 -20.00 -12.73 8.52
C LYS A 200 -18.94 -13.76 8.89
N ILE A 201 -17.66 -13.38 8.83
CA ILE A 201 -16.54 -14.28 9.14
C ILE A 201 -16.49 -14.70 10.61
N SER A 202 -16.96 -13.82 11.51
CA SER A 202 -17.07 -14.13 12.95
C SER A 202 -18.18 -15.15 13.23
N LEU A 203 -19.34 -14.98 12.59
CA LEU A 203 -20.44 -15.94 12.70
C LEU A 203 -20.07 -17.29 12.09
N ALA A 204 -19.37 -17.29 10.94
CA ALA A 204 -18.86 -18.53 10.34
C ALA A 204 -17.94 -19.27 11.31
N TYR A 205 -17.01 -18.57 11.97
CA TYR A 205 -16.14 -19.15 12.99
C TYR A 205 -16.93 -19.72 14.17
N ASN A 206 -17.81 -18.92 14.79
CA ASN A 206 -18.63 -19.35 15.92
C ASN A 206 -19.52 -20.56 15.57
N TYR A 207 -20.08 -20.58 14.35
CA TYR A 207 -20.89 -21.69 13.86
C TYR A 207 -20.06 -22.96 13.74
N MET A 208 -18.84 -22.88 13.21
CA MET A 208 -17.94 -24.02 13.10
C MET A 208 -17.54 -24.54 14.50
N LEU A 209 -17.25 -23.66 15.45
CA LEU A 209 -16.97 -24.06 16.83
C LEU A 209 -18.14 -24.82 17.44
N ALA A 210 -19.36 -24.29 17.32
CA ALA A 210 -20.57 -24.91 17.87
C ALA A 210 -20.90 -26.25 17.18
N LYS A 211 -20.83 -26.30 15.84
CA LYS A 211 -21.16 -27.48 15.04
C LYS A 211 -20.24 -28.66 15.34
N TYR A 212 -18.96 -28.41 15.51
CA TYR A 212 -17.95 -29.44 15.77
C TYR A 212 -17.57 -29.55 17.25
N LYS A 213 -18.23 -28.79 18.14
CA LYS A 213 -17.99 -28.76 19.59
C LYS A 213 -16.51 -28.52 19.93
N LEU A 214 -15.89 -27.58 19.24
CA LEU A 214 -14.46 -27.30 19.36
C LEU A 214 -14.15 -26.44 20.58
N PRO A 215 -13.02 -26.66 21.28
CA PRO A 215 -12.71 -26.02 22.56
C PRO A 215 -12.09 -24.61 22.44
N TYR A 216 -12.39 -23.87 21.36
CA TYR A 216 -11.84 -22.53 21.14
C TYR A 216 -12.79 -21.44 21.65
N THR A 217 -12.24 -20.27 21.97
CA THR A 217 -13.04 -19.13 22.40
C THR A 217 -13.86 -18.57 21.23
N PRO A 218 -15.18 -18.38 21.39
CA PRO A 218 -16.01 -17.75 20.38
C PRO A 218 -15.76 -16.23 20.29
N ILE A 219 -16.01 -15.66 19.13
CA ILE A 219 -15.93 -14.22 18.88
C ILE A 219 -17.17 -13.52 19.45
N VAL A 220 -16.94 -12.50 20.26
CA VAL A 220 -17.95 -11.64 20.89
C VAL A 220 -17.66 -10.15 20.64
N ASN A 221 -18.50 -9.25 21.17
CA ASN A 221 -18.29 -7.80 21.12
C ASN A 221 -16.90 -7.41 21.63
N GLY A 222 -16.19 -6.58 20.87
CA GLY A 222 -14.84 -6.10 21.19
C GLY A 222 -13.70 -7.04 20.78
N THR A 223 -13.99 -8.23 20.25
CA THR A 223 -12.96 -9.22 19.93
C THR A 223 -12.10 -8.77 18.76
N LYS A 224 -10.78 -8.92 18.91
CA LYS A 224 -9.80 -8.88 17.82
C LYS A 224 -9.52 -10.30 17.35
N PHE A 225 -9.45 -10.49 16.04
CA PHE A 225 -9.29 -11.81 15.45
C PHE A 225 -8.50 -11.70 14.13
N ASN A 226 -7.97 -12.85 13.73
CA ASN A 226 -7.35 -13.04 12.42
C ASN A 226 -8.38 -13.60 11.45
N TYR A 227 -8.16 -13.45 10.15
CA TYR A 227 -9.02 -14.06 9.14
C TYR A 227 -8.25 -14.44 7.88
N VAL A 228 -8.79 -15.43 7.18
CA VAL A 228 -8.26 -15.96 5.91
C VAL A 228 -9.39 -16.12 4.91
N TYR A 229 -9.05 -16.03 3.63
CA TYR A 229 -9.95 -16.46 2.56
C TYR A 229 -9.79 -17.95 2.35
N VAL A 230 -10.88 -18.63 2.02
CA VAL A 230 -10.90 -20.08 1.78
C VAL A 230 -11.54 -20.36 0.43
N LYS A 231 -11.18 -21.48 -0.19
CA LYS A 231 -11.73 -21.87 -1.49
C LYS A 231 -13.25 -22.09 -1.40
N PRO A 232 -14.02 -21.70 -2.43
CA PRO A 232 -15.48 -21.61 -2.38
C PRO A 232 -16.20 -22.96 -2.27
N LEU A 233 -15.55 -24.09 -2.61
CA LEU A 233 -16.16 -25.43 -2.63
C LEU A 233 -16.27 -26.10 -1.24
N ASN A 234 -16.58 -25.33 -0.20
CA ASN A 234 -16.87 -25.88 1.13
C ASN A 234 -18.39 -25.94 1.39
N ARG A 235 -18.80 -26.87 2.27
CA ARG A 235 -20.22 -27.27 2.48
C ARG A 235 -21.18 -26.12 2.81
N ASN A 236 -20.69 -24.98 3.31
CA ASN A 236 -21.52 -23.84 3.71
C ASN A 236 -21.26 -22.56 2.90
N ASN A 237 -20.58 -22.66 1.75
CA ASN A 237 -20.20 -21.53 0.88
C ASN A 237 -19.46 -20.42 1.65
N ILE A 238 -18.66 -20.78 2.65
CA ILE A 238 -17.87 -19.84 3.44
C ILE A 238 -16.76 -19.32 2.54
N GLU A 239 -16.69 -18.01 2.30
CA GLU A 239 -15.61 -17.44 1.48
C GLU A 239 -14.40 -16.98 2.30
N ALA A 240 -14.62 -16.70 3.58
CA ALA A 240 -13.61 -16.29 4.53
C ALA A 240 -14.05 -16.68 5.94
N ILE A 241 -13.08 -16.96 6.80
CA ILE A 241 -13.35 -17.38 8.18
C ILE A 241 -12.37 -16.70 9.13
N ALA A 242 -12.90 -16.30 10.29
CA ALA A 242 -12.11 -15.73 11.37
C ALA A 242 -11.51 -16.84 12.25
N PHE A 243 -10.51 -16.49 13.05
CA PHE A 243 -9.96 -17.32 14.13
C PHE A 243 -9.27 -16.44 15.18
N ILE A 244 -9.18 -16.94 16.42
CA ILE A 244 -8.52 -16.24 17.52
C ILE A 244 -7.21 -16.95 17.85
N GLY A 245 -6.10 -16.22 17.82
CA GLY A 245 -4.79 -16.79 18.07
C GLY A 245 -4.33 -17.67 16.91
N ASN A 246 -4.17 -18.97 17.18
CA ASN A 246 -3.71 -19.94 16.19
C ASN A 246 -4.87 -20.49 15.36
N TRP A 247 -4.55 -20.90 14.14
CA TRP A 247 -5.49 -21.60 13.27
C TRP A 247 -5.95 -22.92 13.92
N PRO A 248 -7.27 -23.17 14.04
CA PRO A 248 -7.76 -24.44 14.54
C PRO A 248 -7.37 -25.60 13.61
N ALA A 249 -6.66 -26.61 14.11
CA ALA A 249 -6.22 -27.74 13.28
C ALA A 249 -7.40 -28.53 12.68
N GLU A 250 -8.55 -28.51 13.33
CA GLU A 250 -9.77 -29.14 12.84
C GLU A 250 -10.32 -28.48 11.57
N PHE A 251 -9.96 -27.22 11.31
CA PHE A 251 -10.40 -26.49 10.14
C PHE A 251 -9.73 -26.99 8.85
N ASP A 252 -8.55 -27.61 8.92
CA ASP A 252 -7.86 -28.18 7.75
C ASP A 252 -8.66 -29.31 7.09
N LYS A 253 -9.60 -29.93 7.84
CA LYS A 253 -10.49 -30.97 7.31
C LYS A 253 -11.69 -30.40 6.53
N VAL A 254 -11.94 -29.11 6.64
CA VAL A 254 -13.15 -28.46 6.11
C VAL A 254 -12.82 -27.32 5.15
N PHE A 255 -11.66 -26.68 5.32
CA PHE A 255 -11.25 -25.51 4.57
C PHE A 255 -9.90 -25.72 3.92
N GLU A 256 -9.82 -25.28 2.68
CA GLU A 256 -8.57 -25.07 1.96
C GLU A 256 -8.33 -23.56 1.87
N ILE A 257 -7.14 -23.10 2.25
CA ILE A 257 -6.79 -21.68 2.24
C ILE A 257 -6.64 -21.18 0.80
N ASP A 258 -7.27 -20.04 0.50
CA ASP A 258 -7.15 -19.38 -0.80
C ASP A 258 -6.03 -18.35 -0.78
N TYR A 259 -4.78 -18.83 -0.87
CA TYR A 259 -3.57 -17.99 -0.84
C TYR A 259 -3.58 -16.92 -1.92
N GLU A 260 -4.05 -17.25 -3.13
CA GLU A 260 -4.15 -16.28 -4.21
C GLU A 260 -5.12 -15.15 -3.87
N LYS A 261 -6.34 -15.48 -3.41
CA LYS A 261 -7.32 -14.46 -3.01
C LYS A 261 -6.79 -13.61 -1.85
N MET A 262 -6.09 -14.21 -0.89
CA MET A 262 -5.42 -13.48 0.19
C MET A 262 -4.37 -12.50 -0.35
N PHE A 263 -3.48 -12.96 -1.22
CA PHE A 263 -2.42 -12.15 -1.81
C PHE A 263 -2.98 -11.01 -2.65
N ARG A 264 -3.97 -11.30 -3.52
CA ARG A 264 -4.66 -10.31 -4.36
C ARG A 264 -5.41 -9.24 -3.56
N LYS A 265 -5.94 -9.57 -2.39
CA LYS A 265 -6.66 -8.61 -1.53
C LYS A 265 -5.76 -7.77 -0.64
N THR A 266 -4.52 -8.19 -0.43
CA THR A 266 -3.60 -7.55 0.53
C THR A 266 -2.45 -6.82 -0.17
N PHE A 267 -1.62 -7.55 -0.93
CA PHE A 267 -0.40 -7.06 -1.56
C PHE A 267 -0.67 -6.32 -2.89
N ILE A 268 -1.39 -6.98 -3.80
CA ILE A 268 -1.57 -6.52 -5.19
C ILE A 268 -2.14 -5.10 -5.35
N PRO A 269 -3.10 -4.60 -4.53
CA PRO A 269 -3.78 -3.34 -4.83
C PRO A 269 -2.85 -2.12 -4.97
N VAL A 270 -1.77 -2.03 -4.18
CA VAL A 270 -0.83 -0.91 -4.27
C VAL A 270 0.04 -1.04 -5.52
N ILE A 271 0.62 -2.22 -5.72
CA ILE A 271 1.54 -2.50 -6.82
C ILE A 271 0.83 -2.42 -8.18
N GLU A 272 -0.39 -2.92 -8.28
CA GLU A 272 -1.20 -2.85 -9.50
C GLU A 272 -1.48 -1.39 -9.89
N ASN A 273 -1.78 -0.52 -8.92
CA ASN A 273 -1.93 0.91 -9.18
C ASN A 273 -0.63 1.53 -9.69
N MET A 274 0.53 1.13 -9.14
CA MET A 274 1.82 1.59 -9.66
C MET A 274 2.05 1.14 -11.10
N PHE A 275 1.72 -0.12 -11.43
CA PHE A 275 1.87 -0.65 -12.79
C PHE A 275 0.96 0.12 -13.78
N LYS A 276 -0.28 0.43 -13.38
CA LYS A 276 -1.23 1.22 -14.18
C LYS A 276 -0.76 2.65 -14.41
N ILE A 277 -0.29 3.34 -13.37
CA ILE A 277 0.25 4.71 -13.48
C ILE A 277 1.49 4.76 -14.39
N ASN A 278 2.36 3.74 -14.31
CA ASN A 278 3.50 3.60 -15.22
C ASN A 278 3.10 3.12 -16.63
N LYS A 279 1.81 2.83 -16.87
CA LYS A 279 1.26 2.30 -18.13
C LYS A 279 1.88 0.98 -18.56
N TRP A 280 2.29 0.15 -17.60
CA TRP A 280 2.79 -1.20 -17.86
C TRP A 280 1.68 -2.21 -18.11
N ILE A 281 0.50 -1.95 -17.55
CA ILE A 281 -0.71 -2.75 -17.76
C ILE A 281 -1.90 -1.80 -18.01
N GLY A 282 -2.96 -2.31 -18.62
CA GLY A 282 -4.19 -1.57 -18.85
C GLY A 282 -4.98 -1.29 -17.55
N GLU A 283 -5.82 -0.26 -17.57
CA GLU A 283 -6.65 0.16 -16.42
C GLU A 283 -7.54 -0.95 -15.83
N LYS A 284 -7.99 -1.87 -16.70
CA LYS A 284 -8.84 -3.01 -16.33
C LYS A 284 -8.07 -4.31 -16.13
N GLU A 285 -6.78 -4.31 -16.44
CA GLU A 285 -5.93 -5.48 -16.29
C GLU A 285 -5.48 -5.63 -14.84
N THR A 286 -5.15 -6.87 -14.49
CA THR A 286 -4.61 -7.25 -13.19
C THR A 286 -3.26 -7.90 -13.38
N ILE A 287 -2.37 -7.76 -12.40
CA ILE A 287 -1.07 -8.44 -12.45
C ILE A 287 -1.30 -9.96 -12.41
N ASP A 288 -0.81 -10.65 -13.44
CA ASP A 288 -0.76 -12.11 -13.45
C ASP A 288 0.24 -12.61 -12.39
N LEU A 289 -0.07 -13.72 -11.72
CA LEU A 289 0.77 -14.31 -10.68
C LEU A 289 1.53 -15.54 -11.16
N GLU A 290 1.32 -15.96 -12.41
CA GLU A 290 2.07 -17.02 -13.05
C GLU A 290 3.34 -16.46 -13.72
N GLU A 291 4.37 -17.31 -13.85
CA GLU A 291 5.50 -17.02 -14.72
C GLU A 291 5.04 -17.12 -16.17
N ASP A 292 5.37 -16.11 -16.99
CA ASP A 292 5.16 -16.17 -18.42
C ASP A 292 5.99 -17.34 -18.99
N SER A 293 5.36 -18.49 -19.17
CA SER A 293 5.99 -19.70 -19.70
C SER A 293 6.17 -19.69 -21.23
N ALA A 294 5.91 -18.56 -21.90
CA ALA A 294 5.96 -18.50 -23.35
C ALA A 294 6.34 -17.11 -23.84
N LEU A 295 7.61 -16.94 -24.23
CA LEU A 295 8.04 -16.21 -25.43
C LEU A 295 9.49 -16.56 -25.83
N ASP A 296 10.31 -17.08 -24.90
CA ASP A 296 11.71 -17.45 -25.18
C ASP A 296 11.88 -18.78 -25.95
N GLY A 297 10.83 -19.61 -26.04
CA GLY A 297 10.88 -20.92 -26.72
C GLY A 297 10.27 -20.97 -28.13
N PHE A 298 9.79 -19.84 -28.67
CA PHE A 298 9.12 -19.80 -29.98
C PHE A 298 10.03 -19.28 -31.11
N PHE A 299 11.25 -18.85 -30.79
CA PHE A 299 12.26 -18.35 -31.73
C PHE A 299 13.59 -19.13 -31.69
N GLU A 300 13.60 -20.36 -31.16
CA GLU A 300 14.70 -21.31 -31.37
C GLU A 300 14.35 -22.39 -32.40
#